data_AF-A0A0P0YP47-F1
#
_entry.id   AF-A0A0P0YP47-F1
#
_cell.length_a   1.000
_cell.length_b   1.000
_cell.length_c   1.000
_cell.angle_alpha   90.00
_cell.angle_beta   90.00
_cell.angle_gamma   90.00
#
_symmetry.space_group_name_H-M   'P 1'
#
loop_
_entity.id
_entity.type
_entity.pdbx_description
1 polymer ?
#
loop_
_entity_poly.entity_id
_entity_poly.type
_entity_poly.pdbx_seq_one_letter_code
_entity_poly.pdbx_strand_id
1 'polypeptide(L)'
;MTEINESSLSLKTVYPVGTELSIDEYEIVKNKIMVLGKEKWTNLLNEPHYYYLIEDFIETDYKKTSKGGLMGVKYFNVNEILNRDCLTTEQIAKELCNKDWE
;
A
#
# COMPACT_ATOMS: atom_id res chain seq x y z
N MET A 1 -24.88 -15.84 -10.26
CA MET A 1 -23.95 -15.90 -9.13
C MET A 1 -22.73 -16.61 -9.68
N THR A 2 -21.71 -15.88 -10.08
CA THR A 2 -20.52 -16.46 -10.72
C THR A 2 -19.74 -17.17 -9.62
N GLU A 3 -19.69 -18.50 -9.67
CA GLU A 3 -18.86 -19.28 -8.77
C GLU A 3 -17.41 -18.86 -8.98
N ILE A 4 -16.84 -18.14 -8.00
CA ILE A 4 -15.44 -17.73 -8.06
C ILE A 4 -14.63 -18.98 -7.76
N ASN A 5 -14.08 -19.57 -8.82
CA ASN A 5 -13.27 -20.78 -8.72
C ASN A 5 -11.94 -20.39 -8.06
N GLU A 6 -11.72 -20.84 -6.82
CA GLU A 6 -10.53 -20.54 -5.98
C GLU A 6 -9.20 -20.89 -6.69
N SER A 7 -9.28 -21.74 -7.72
CA SER A 7 -8.21 -22.20 -8.60
C SER A 7 -7.73 -21.16 -9.64
N SER A 8 -8.32 -19.96 -9.70
CA SER A 8 -7.99 -18.94 -10.71
C SER A 8 -7.15 -17.75 -10.21
N LEU A 9 -6.93 -17.61 -8.89
CA LEU A 9 -6.12 -16.51 -8.35
C LEU A 9 -4.63 -16.77 -8.61
N SER A 10 -3.99 -15.85 -9.34
CA SER A 10 -2.54 -15.84 -9.54
C SER A 10 -1.95 -14.56 -8.95
N LEU A 11 -0.88 -14.70 -8.17
CA LEU A 11 -0.10 -13.58 -7.64
C LEU A 11 1.26 -13.57 -8.34
N LYS A 12 1.73 -12.38 -8.68
CA LYS A 12 3.08 -12.16 -9.19
C LYS A 12 3.67 -10.93 -8.52
N THR A 13 4.95 -11.00 -8.23
CA THR A 13 5.74 -9.82 -7.88
C THR A 13 5.90 -8.95 -9.12
N VAL A 14 5.79 -7.64 -8.92
CA VAL A 14 6.06 -6.65 -9.97
C VAL A 14 7.19 -5.70 -9.58
N TYR A 15 7.51 -5.66 -8.29
CA TYR A 15 8.60 -4.90 -7.74
C TYR A 15 9.07 -5.53 -6.41
N PRO A 16 10.40 -5.63 -6.16
CA PRO A 16 11.47 -5.43 -7.12
C PRO A 16 11.36 -6.42 -8.29
N VAL A 17 11.85 -6.04 -9.48
CA VAL A 17 11.77 -6.95 -10.64
C VAL A 17 12.65 -8.17 -10.37
N GLY A 18 12.11 -9.37 -10.60
CA GLY A 18 12.84 -10.63 -10.46
C GLY A 18 12.86 -11.21 -9.04
N THR A 19 12.10 -10.65 -8.10
CA THR A 19 11.84 -11.31 -6.81
C THR A 19 10.72 -12.34 -6.95
N GLU A 20 10.72 -13.38 -6.13
CA GLU A 20 9.60 -14.32 -6.01
C GLU A 20 9.08 -14.27 -4.58
N LEU A 21 7.76 -14.44 -4.41
CA LEU A 21 7.18 -14.60 -3.08
C LEU A 21 7.58 -15.98 -2.55
N SER A 22 7.90 -16.06 -1.26
CA SER A 22 7.95 -17.34 -0.59
C SER A 22 6.56 -18.01 -0.60
N ILE A 23 6.54 -19.34 -0.41
CA ILE A 23 5.29 -20.11 -0.35
C ILE A 23 4.38 -19.57 0.78
N ASP A 24 4.97 -19.21 1.92
CA ASP A 24 4.24 -18.70 3.07
C ASP A 24 3.61 -17.33 2.79
N GLU A 25 4.37 -16.40 2.22
CA GLU A 25 3.85 -15.08 1.83
C GLU A 25 2.72 -15.20 0.79
N TYR A 26 2.89 -16.07 -0.20
CA TYR A 26 1.88 -16.33 -1.22
C TYR A 26 0.56 -16.77 -0.58
N GLU A 27 0.61 -17.75 0.33
CA GLU A 27 -0.57 -18.27 1.01
C GLU A 27 -1.21 -17.23 1.95
N ILE A 28 -0.42 -16.43 2.67
CA ILE A 28 -0.94 -15.33 3.51
C ILE A 28 -1.73 -14.33 2.66
N VAL A 29 -1.13 -13.84 1.57
CA VAL A 29 -1.76 -12.84 0.69
C VAL A 29 -3.01 -13.42 0.04
N LYS A 30 -2.92 -14.63 -0.52
CA LYS A 30 -4.05 -15.33 -1.13
C LYS A 30 -5.21 -15.47 -0.16
N ASN A 31 -4.97 -15.97 1.05
CA ASN A 31 -6.01 -16.16 2.06
C ASN A 31 -6.67 -14.83 2.45
N LYS A 32 -5.89 -13.76 2.59
CA LYS A 32 -6.41 -12.42 2.90
C LYS A 32 -7.33 -11.89 1.80
N ILE A 33 -6.91 -12.02 0.53
CA ILE A 33 -7.71 -11.62 -0.64
C ILE A 33 -9.00 -12.44 -0.71
N MET A 34 -8.95 -13.74 -0.46
CA MET A 34 -10.13 -14.61 -0.49
C MET A 34 -11.14 -14.28 0.61
N VAL A 35 -10.69 -13.92 1.81
CA VAL A 35 -11.58 -13.49 2.90
C VAL A 35 -12.24 -12.16 2.55
N LEU A 36 -11.46 -11.16 2.14
CA LEU A 36 -11.98 -9.82 1.83
C LEU A 36 -12.81 -9.79 0.54
N GLY A 37 -12.48 -10.64 -0.43
CA GLY A 37 -13.20 -10.76 -1.70
C GLY A 37 -14.62 -11.32 -1.57
N LYS A 38 -14.95 -11.99 -0.46
CA LYS A 38 -16.32 -12.41 -0.14
C LYS A 38 -17.18 -11.26 0.37
N GLU A 39 -16.57 -10.13 0.72
CA GLU A 39 -17.29 -8.96 1.19
C GLU A 39 -17.94 -8.21 0.03
N LYS A 40 -19.23 -7.85 0.19
CA LYS A 40 -20.08 -7.32 -0.90
C LYS A 40 -19.62 -5.98 -1.48
N TRP A 41 -18.71 -5.28 -0.82
CA TRP A 41 -18.26 -3.93 -1.18
C TRP A 41 -16.89 -3.93 -1.87
N THR A 42 -16.33 -5.11 -2.20
CA THR A 42 -15.02 -5.22 -2.85
C THR A 42 -15.12 -5.82 -4.26
N ASN A 43 -14.19 -5.45 -5.14
CA ASN A 43 -14.00 -6.02 -6.49
C ASN A 43 -12.68 -6.79 -6.60
N LEU A 44 -12.12 -7.25 -5.47
CA LEU A 44 -10.77 -7.84 -5.40
C LEU A 44 -10.59 -9.10 -6.26
N LEU A 45 -11.68 -9.82 -6.51
CA LEU A 45 -11.70 -11.06 -7.30
C LEU A 45 -12.14 -10.85 -8.75
N ASN A 46 -12.60 -9.65 -9.09
CA ASN A 46 -13.15 -9.34 -10.41
C ASN A 46 -12.15 -8.62 -11.32
N GLU A 47 -11.16 -7.96 -10.74
CA GLU A 47 -10.20 -7.11 -11.45
C GLU A 47 -8.77 -7.31 -10.91
N PRO A 48 -7.71 -7.09 -11.73
CA PRO A 48 -6.35 -7.11 -11.25
C PRO A 48 -6.05 -5.91 -10.33
N HIS A 49 -5.38 -6.18 -9.21
CA HIS A 49 -4.97 -5.17 -8.23
C HIS A 49 -3.48 -5.28 -7.93
N TYR A 50 -2.87 -4.15 -7.57
CA TYR A 50 -1.51 -4.10 -7.03
C TYR A 50 -1.58 -4.00 -5.51
N TYR A 51 -0.76 -4.82 -4.84
CA TYR A 51 -0.64 -4.84 -3.39
C TYR A 51 0.79 -4.50 -2.99
N TYR A 52 0.92 -3.81 -1.86
CA TYR A 52 2.21 -3.58 -1.21
C TYR A 52 2.29 -4.52 0.00
N LEU A 53 3.31 -5.36 0.03
CA LEU A 53 3.66 -6.12 1.23
C LEU A 53 4.63 -5.26 2.04
N ILE A 54 4.23 -4.91 3.25
CA ILE A 54 4.97 -4.02 4.14
C ILE A 54 5.13 -4.79 5.46
N GLU A 55 6.34 -4.77 6.02
CA GLU A 55 6.64 -5.40 7.31
C GLU A 55 5.90 -4.66 8.44
N ASP A 56 6.13 -3.36 8.55
CA ASP A 56 5.57 -2.51 9.60
C ASP A 56 5.04 -1.18 9.07
N PHE A 57 4.00 -0.68 9.72
CA PHE A 57 3.54 0.69 9.54
C PHE A 57 4.27 1.60 10.51
N ILE A 58 4.95 2.62 9.98
CA ILE A 58 5.65 3.62 10.78
C ILE A 58 4.74 4.83 10.96
N GLU A 59 4.44 5.17 12.20
CA GLU A 59 3.62 6.32 12.54
C GLU A 59 4.34 7.63 12.15
N THR A 60 3.60 8.54 11.52
CA THR A 60 4.08 9.87 11.12
C THR A 60 2.93 10.88 11.20
N ASP A 61 3.27 12.16 11.37
CA ASP A 61 2.31 13.24 11.59
C ASP A 61 2.58 14.42 10.64
N TYR A 62 2.36 14.21 9.34
CA TYR A 62 2.49 15.23 8.30
C TYR A 62 1.15 15.94 8.07
N LYS A 63 0.92 17.06 8.76
CA LYS A 63 -0.41 17.67 8.90
C LYS A 63 -0.79 18.57 7.72
N LYS A 64 -2.06 18.49 7.34
CA LYS A 64 -2.71 19.49 6.49
C LYS A 64 -3.08 20.72 7.32
N THR A 65 -2.66 21.91 6.90
CA THR A 65 -2.98 23.17 7.60
C THR A 65 -4.17 23.91 7.01
N SER A 66 -4.50 23.67 5.73
CA SER A 66 -5.61 24.36 5.07
C SER A 66 -6.98 23.79 5.49
N LYS A 67 -7.98 24.68 5.59
CA LYS A 67 -9.36 24.32 5.96
C LYS A 67 -10.02 23.41 4.91
N GLY A 68 -10.90 22.52 5.37
CA GLY A 68 -11.62 21.59 4.51
C GLY A 68 -10.86 20.29 4.22
N GLY A 69 -11.56 19.28 3.71
CA GLY A 69 -10.98 17.99 3.34
C GLY A 69 -10.05 18.07 2.13
N LEU A 70 -9.39 16.96 1.82
CA LEU A 70 -8.63 16.81 0.58
C LEU A 70 -9.61 16.59 -0.58
N MET A 71 -9.49 17.39 -1.65
CA MET A 71 -10.26 17.22 -2.89
C MET A 71 -9.46 16.30 -3.84
N GLY A 72 -9.75 15.00 -3.79
CA GLY A 72 -9.06 14.00 -4.62
C GLY A 72 -7.81 13.43 -3.95
N VAL A 73 -6.94 12.81 -4.74
CA VAL A 73 -5.67 12.24 -4.27
C VAL A 73 -4.54 13.25 -4.41
N LYS A 74 -3.65 13.32 -3.41
CA LYS A 74 -2.44 14.15 -3.44
C LYS A 74 -1.23 13.27 -3.14
N TYR A 75 -0.24 13.31 -4.03
CA TYR A 75 1.01 12.57 -3.90
C TYR A 75 2.12 13.53 -3.52
N PHE A 76 3.01 13.08 -2.63
CA PHE A 76 4.13 13.87 -2.13
C PHE A 76 5.46 13.22 -2.53
N ASN A 77 6.34 14.00 -3.14
CA ASN A 77 7.72 13.57 -3.33
C ASN A 77 8.51 13.87 -2.05
N VAL A 78 8.75 12.83 -1.24
CA VAL A 78 9.45 12.96 0.04
C VAL A 78 10.88 13.51 -0.15
N ASN A 79 11.56 13.15 -1.24
CA ASN A 79 12.91 13.64 -1.52
C ASN A 79 12.92 15.16 -1.74
N GLU A 80 11.90 15.70 -2.42
CA GLU A 80 11.76 17.15 -2.62
C GLU A 80 11.41 17.87 -1.31
N ILE A 81 10.56 17.27 -0.47
CA ILE A 81 10.12 17.87 0.80
C ILE A 81 11.26 17.93 1.81
N LEU A 82 12.05 16.86 1.90
CA LEU A 82 13.13 16.73 2.88
C LEU A 82 14.46 17.26 2.36
N ASN A 83 14.64 17.38 1.04
CA ASN A 83 15.89 17.75 0.37
C ASN A 83 17.10 16.98 0.91
N ARG A 84 16.91 15.67 1.11
CA ARG A 84 17.90 14.73 1.66
C ARG A 84 17.75 13.39 0.95
N ASP A 85 18.88 12.78 0.63
CA ASP A 85 18.94 11.44 0.06
C ASP A 85 19.22 10.39 1.13
N CYS A 86 18.85 9.14 0.84
CA CYS A 86 19.20 7.94 1.63
C CYS A 86 18.74 7.94 3.10
N LEU A 87 17.57 8.51 3.41
CA LEU A 87 16.96 8.38 4.73
C LEU A 87 16.23 7.04 4.88
N THR A 88 16.26 6.45 6.08
CA THR A 88 15.41 5.30 6.41
C THR A 88 13.96 5.75 6.58
N THR A 89 13.01 4.81 6.53
CA THR A 89 11.58 5.10 6.68
C THR A 89 11.27 5.75 8.04
N GLU A 90 11.96 5.35 9.12
CA GLU A 90 11.84 5.95 10.46
C GLU A 90 12.33 7.40 10.48
N GLN A 91 13.46 7.67 9.80
CA GLN A 91 14.01 9.01 9.69
C GLN A 91 13.08 9.91 8.88
N ILE A 92 12.53 9.39 7.78
CA ILE A 92 11.52 10.09 6.96
C ILE A 92 10.31 10.45 7.83
N ALA A 93 9.75 9.47 8.55
CA ALA A 93 8.58 9.68 9.40
C ALA A 93 8.81 10.77 10.45
N LYS A 94 9.98 10.74 11.12
CA LYS A 94 10.38 11.73 12.14
C LYS A 94 10.57 13.13 11.57
N GLU A 95 11.20 13.26 10.40
CA GLU A 95 11.41 14.57 9.76
C GLU A 95 10.08 15.16 9.28
N LEU A 96 9.18 14.34 8.74
CA LEU A 96 7.85 14.75 8.30
C LEU A 96 6.96 15.26 9.44
N CYS A 97 7.11 14.75 10.67
CA CYS A 97 6.38 15.27 11.84
C CYS A 97 6.68 16.74 12.15
N ASN A 98 7.79 17.29 11.63
CA ASN A 98 8.16 18.71 11.79
C ASN A 98 7.79 19.55 10.56
N LYS A 99 6.98 19.00 9.66
CA LYS A 99 6.55 19.64 8.42
C LYS A 99 5.03 19.62 8.35
N ASP A 100 4.52 20.59 7.60
CA ASP A 100 3.10 20.72 7.30
C ASP A 100 2.90 20.81 5.78
N TRP A 101 1.68 20.58 5.32
CA TRP A 101 1.28 20.76 3.93
C TRP A 101 -0.04 21.51 3.78
N GLU A 102 -0.21 22.15 2.64
CA GLU A 102 -1.43 22.90 2.28
C GLU A 102 -2.45 22.08 1.50
#